data_AF-A0A173XBT2-F1
#
_entry.id   AF-A0A173XBT2-F1
#
_cell.length_a   1.000
_cell.length_b   1.000
_cell.length_c   1.000
_cell.angle_alpha   90.00
_cell.angle_beta   90.00
_cell.angle_gamma   90.00
#
_symmetry.space_group_name_H-M   'P 1'
#
loop_
_entity.id
_entity.type
_entity.pdbx_description
1 polymer ?
#
loop_
_entity_poly.entity_id
_entity_poly.type
_entity_poly.pdbx_seq_one_letter_code
_entity_poly.pdbx_strand_id
1 'polypeptide(L)'
;MMKQIPYGLTDFGRIQKENYYYVDKTMFIEKIEMQPSYLFLIRPDASGNINEVEESFRMHCCGKLSDFVYRYEHLLGKNIWKVLDEKTKEEPGAFLSAINTYTTRKGDIKIYLLIDEYDNFTNTILSTYGMDLYRKAIHGEGYIRRFFNVIKAATTGMGSAVNRLFITGVSPVTMDDVTSGFNIGTNITNDPWFNDLVGFSEKELREMLAYYKEQGVLPMSIDDTVAMMKPNYDNYCFGENKLTDCMFNSDMVLYCMKSLILHGAKPKEIVDEAREQLIRYSKDECVAEARQKGKLKLTTVVWRSWELVLMEEVS
;
A
#
# COMPACT_ATOMS: atom_id res chain seq x y z
N MET A 1 28.98 2.79 -15.46
CA MET A 1 28.08 1.62 -15.56
C MET A 1 26.65 2.16 -15.60
N MET A 2 25.85 1.77 -16.59
CA MET A 2 24.47 2.26 -16.73
C MET A 2 23.59 1.76 -15.57
N LYS A 3 22.64 2.58 -15.11
CA LYS A 3 21.66 2.20 -14.10
C LYS A 3 20.65 1.21 -14.67
N GLN A 4 20.39 0.12 -13.94
CA GLN A 4 19.41 -0.89 -14.34
C GLN A 4 17.98 -0.44 -14.03
N ILE A 5 16.99 -0.92 -14.81
CA ILE A 5 15.57 -0.68 -14.54
C ILE A 5 15.09 -1.61 -13.43
N PRO A 6 14.54 -1.11 -12.30
CA PRO A 6 14.09 -1.94 -11.17
C PRO A 6 12.70 -2.55 -11.37
N TYR A 7 12.36 -3.02 -12.58
CA TYR A 7 11.04 -3.62 -12.83
C TYR A 7 10.89 -4.96 -12.10
N GLY A 8 9.87 -5.08 -11.25
CA GLY A 8 9.62 -6.25 -10.40
C GLY A 8 10.56 -6.37 -9.19
N LEU A 9 11.32 -5.32 -8.86
CA LEU A 9 12.22 -5.29 -7.70
C LEU A 9 11.60 -4.47 -6.57
N THR A 10 11.31 -5.11 -5.43
CA THR A 10 10.73 -4.47 -4.24
C THR A 10 11.76 -4.24 -3.11
N ASP A 11 12.99 -4.72 -3.26
CA ASP A 11 14.06 -4.56 -2.27
C ASP A 11 14.81 -3.24 -2.47
N PHE A 12 14.47 -2.25 -1.64
CA PHE A 12 15.12 -0.94 -1.65
C PHE A 12 16.63 -1.00 -1.41
N GLY A 13 17.10 -1.91 -0.54
CA GLY A 13 18.53 -2.07 -0.25
C GLY A 13 19.30 -2.54 -1.47
N ARG A 14 18.71 -3.43 -2.27
CA ARG A 14 19.27 -3.84 -3.56
C ARG A 14 19.23 -2.72 -4.58
N ILE A 15 18.13 -1.98 -4.69
CA ILE A 15 18.02 -0.82 -5.58
C ILE A 15 19.19 0.16 -5.35
N GLN A 16 19.48 0.48 -4.09
CA GLN A 16 20.56 1.38 -3.73
C GLN A 16 21.96 0.81 -3.99
N LYS A 17 22.20 -0.48 -3.69
CA LYS A 17 23.53 -1.10 -3.76
C LYS A 17 23.91 -1.60 -5.15
N GLU A 18 22.95 -2.03 -5.95
CA GLU A 18 23.16 -2.70 -7.24
C GLU A 18 23.01 -1.74 -8.45
N ASN A 19 23.11 -0.43 -8.22
CA ASN A 19 23.07 0.61 -9.26
C ASN A 19 21.79 0.57 -10.12
N TYR A 20 20.62 0.50 -9.48
CA TYR A 20 19.34 0.65 -10.17
C TYR A 20 18.94 2.13 -10.29
N TYR A 21 18.11 2.45 -11.28
CA TYR A 21 17.49 3.76 -11.37
C TYR A 21 16.45 3.90 -10.25
N TYR A 22 16.47 5.02 -9.55
CA TYR A 22 15.59 5.30 -8.41
C TYR A 22 15.16 6.76 -8.46
N VAL A 23 13.86 7.01 -8.31
CA VAL A 23 13.28 8.33 -8.12
C VAL A 23 13.13 8.55 -6.62
N ASP A 24 13.82 9.56 -6.10
CA ASP A 24 13.84 9.84 -4.67
C ASP A 24 12.58 10.59 -4.24
N LYS A 25 11.75 9.94 -3.42
CA LYS A 25 10.51 10.48 -2.83
C LYS A 25 10.66 10.79 -1.33
N THR A 26 11.88 10.81 -0.79
CA THR A 26 12.13 10.97 0.65
C THR A 26 11.66 12.31 1.21
N MET A 27 11.46 13.34 0.37
CA MET A 27 10.90 14.62 0.78
C MET A 27 9.47 14.50 1.37
N PHE A 28 8.75 13.42 1.07
CA PHE A 28 7.45 13.17 1.67
C PHE A 28 7.53 12.64 3.12
N ILE A 29 8.68 12.14 3.58
CA ILE A 29 8.84 11.68 4.97
C ILE A 29 8.51 12.81 5.94
N GLU A 30 9.06 14.00 5.72
CA GLU A 30 8.77 15.17 6.56
C GLU A 30 7.29 15.55 6.51
N LYS A 31 6.67 15.52 5.33
CA LYS A 31 5.24 15.81 5.17
C LYS A 31 4.37 14.80 5.91
N ILE A 32 4.71 13.51 5.86
CA ILE A 32 4.06 12.41 6.59
C ILE A 32 4.22 12.64 8.10
N GLU A 33 5.41 13.02 8.56
CA GLU A 33 5.67 13.33 9.96
C GLU A 33 4.89 14.56 10.46
N MET A 34 4.57 15.51 9.59
CA MET A 34 3.71 16.65 9.94
C MET A 34 2.22 16.30 10.08
N GLN A 35 1.78 15.14 9.57
CA GLN A 35 0.39 14.70 9.69
C GLN A 35 0.10 14.07 11.06
N PRO A 36 -1.19 13.90 11.43
CA PRO A 36 -1.58 13.13 12.60
C PRO A 36 -0.90 11.76 12.64
N SER A 37 -0.68 11.23 13.84
CA SER A 37 0.10 10.02 14.08
C SER A 37 -0.37 8.76 13.32
N TYR A 38 -1.60 8.73 12.81
CA TYR A 38 -2.20 7.55 12.19
C TYR A 38 -2.68 7.90 10.79
N LEU A 39 -2.07 7.29 9.77
CA LEU A 39 -2.25 7.66 8.36
C LEU A 39 -2.62 6.45 7.52
N PHE A 40 -3.50 6.68 6.55
CA PHE A 40 -3.94 5.71 5.56
C PHE A 40 -3.69 6.23 4.14
N LEU A 41 -3.11 5.38 3.29
CA LEU A 41 -2.85 5.66 1.89
C LEU A 41 -3.40 4.52 1.03
N ILE A 42 -4.33 4.83 0.12
CA ILE A 42 -4.91 3.83 -0.77
C ILE A 42 -4.08 3.75 -2.07
N ARG A 43 -3.52 2.57 -2.41
CA ARG A 43 -2.77 2.27 -3.65
C ARG A 43 -3.37 1.07 -4.37
N PRO A 44 -3.28 0.95 -5.71
CA PRO A 44 -3.72 -0.24 -6.44
C PRO A 44 -2.76 -1.42 -6.30
N ASP A 45 -3.27 -2.64 -6.08
CA ASP A 45 -2.50 -3.89 -6.04
C ASP A 45 -3.32 -5.16 -6.35
N ALA A 46 -2.65 -6.27 -6.70
CA ALA A 46 -3.21 -7.53 -7.19
C ALA A 46 -2.52 -8.81 -6.64
N SER A 47 -3.36 -9.69 -6.08
CA SER A 47 -3.25 -11.17 -5.94
C SER A 47 -2.63 -11.82 -4.68
N GLY A 48 -3.27 -12.94 -4.29
CA GLY A 48 -2.81 -13.97 -3.35
C GLY A 48 -3.66 -15.25 -3.45
N ASN A 49 -3.09 -16.43 -3.15
CA ASN A 49 -3.74 -17.77 -3.14
C ASN A 49 -3.57 -18.42 -1.75
N ILE A 50 -4.56 -19.15 -1.22
CA ILE A 50 -4.53 -19.64 0.16
C ILE A 50 -5.18 -21.02 0.31
N ASN A 51 -4.67 -21.82 1.25
CA ASN A 51 -5.46 -22.72 2.08
C ASN A 51 -5.01 -22.48 3.54
N GLU A 52 -5.98 -22.25 4.43
CA GLU A 52 -5.85 -21.78 5.84
C GLU A 52 -5.44 -20.31 6.03
N VAL A 53 -6.36 -19.44 5.62
CA VAL A 53 -6.29 -17.97 5.64
C VAL A 53 -5.93 -17.44 7.04
N GLU A 54 -6.68 -17.82 8.08
CA GLU A 54 -6.42 -17.37 9.45
C GLU A 54 -5.05 -17.82 9.99
N GLU A 55 -4.64 -19.06 9.72
CA GLU A 55 -3.34 -19.58 10.15
C GLU A 55 -2.19 -18.86 9.46
N SER A 56 -2.31 -18.63 8.15
CA SER A 56 -1.33 -17.86 7.38
C SER A 56 -1.18 -16.43 7.93
N PHE A 57 -2.30 -15.76 8.23
CA PHE A 57 -2.31 -14.45 8.88
C PHE A 57 -1.58 -14.49 10.23
N ARG A 58 -1.95 -15.47 11.07
CA ARG A 58 -1.39 -15.66 12.41
C ARG A 58 0.13 -15.85 12.35
N MET A 59 0.59 -16.80 11.54
CA MET A 59 2.00 -17.11 11.35
C MET A 59 2.78 -15.93 10.77
N HIS A 60 2.20 -15.21 9.80
CA HIS A 60 2.84 -14.03 9.22
C HIS A 60 3.03 -12.93 10.27
N CYS A 61 1.97 -12.53 10.98
CA CYS A 61 2.04 -11.47 11.98
C CYS A 61 2.96 -11.83 13.14
N CYS A 62 2.84 -13.03 13.71
CA CYS A 62 3.70 -13.49 14.80
C CYS A 62 5.17 -13.60 14.38
N GLY A 63 5.44 -14.01 13.14
CA GLY A 63 6.78 -14.02 12.56
C GLY A 63 7.39 -12.61 12.48
N LYS A 64 6.61 -11.62 11.99
CA LYS A 64 7.05 -10.22 11.92
C LYS A 64 7.27 -9.58 13.29
N LEU A 65 6.39 -9.85 14.25
CA LEU A 65 6.55 -9.37 15.63
C LEU A 65 7.77 -10.00 16.31
N SER A 66 8.04 -11.28 16.05
CA SER A 66 9.26 -11.95 16.54
C SER A 66 10.52 -11.32 15.96
N ASP A 67 10.59 -11.13 14.63
CA ASP A 67 11.71 -10.47 13.96
C ASP A 67 11.94 -9.05 14.50
N PHE A 68 10.86 -8.29 14.76
CA PHE A 68 10.94 -6.98 15.41
C PHE A 68 11.63 -7.06 16.78
N VAL A 69 11.21 -7.99 17.65
CA VAL A 69 11.80 -8.13 18.99
C VAL A 69 13.26 -8.54 18.92
N TYR A 70 13.62 -9.48 18.02
CA TYR A 70 15.02 -9.87 17.83
C TYR A 70 15.89 -8.71 17.31
N ARG A 71 15.42 -8.03 16.26
CA ARG A 71 16.16 -6.92 15.63
C ARG A 71 16.41 -5.77 16.60
N TYR A 72 15.40 -5.42 17.39
CA TYR A 72 15.45 -4.31 18.32
C TYR A 72 15.70 -4.73 19.77
N GLU A 73 16.19 -5.95 20.02
CA GLU A 73 16.50 -6.43 21.38
C GLU A 73 17.47 -5.47 22.10
N HIS A 74 18.42 -4.89 21.38
CA HIS A 74 19.37 -3.94 21.95
C HIS A 74 18.70 -2.66 22.51
N LEU A 75 17.53 -2.27 21.99
CA LEU A 75 16.72 -1.15 22.50
C LEU A 75 15.72 -1.64 23.57
N LEU A 76 15.02 -2.74 23.27
CA LEU A 76 13.99 -3.31 24.15
C LEU A 76 14.60 -3.85 25.46
N GLY A 77 15.82 -4.37 25.39
CA GLY A 77 16.52 -5.07 26.47
C GLY A 77 16.00 -6.50 26.66
N LYS A 78 16.89 -7.40 27.12
CA LYS A 78 16.62 -8.84 27.27
C LYS A 78 15.42 -9.21 28.14
N ASN A 79 14.94 -8.29 28.98
CA ASN A 79 13.76 -8.52 29.81
C ASN A 79 12.45 -8.59 29.01
N ILE A 80 12.43 -8.15 27.74
CA ILE A 80 11.26 -8.33 26.86
C ILE A 80 10.87 -9.81 26.74
N TRP A 81 11.84 -10.73 26.69
CA TRP A 81 11.59 -12.16 26.59
C TRP A 81 10.88 -12.75 27.81
N LYS A 82 10.93 -12.07 28.97
CA LYS A 82 10.22 -12.52 30.18
C LYS A 82 8.72 -12.23 30.14
N VAL A 83 8.27 -11.33 29.26
CA VAL A 83 6.85 -10.99 29.09
C VAL A 83 6.25 -11.59 27.81
N LEU A 84 7.03 -12.37 27.06
CA LEU A 84 6.65 -13.02 25.81
C LEU A 84 6.74 -14.55 25.95
N ASP A 85 5.79 -15.15 26.67
CA ASP A 85 5.68 -16.60 26.76
C ASP A 85 5.27 -17.25 25.42
N GLU A 86 5.34 -18.59 25.35
CA GLU A 86 5.03 -19.33 24.13
C GLU A 86 3.61 -19.04 23.62
N LYS A 87 2.63 -19.04 24.52
CA LYS A 87 1.24 -18.76 24.20
C LYS A 87 1.02 -17.34 23.65
N THR A 88 1.72 -16.35 24.20
CA THR A 88 1.65 -14.96 23.74
C THR A 88 2.22 -14.83 22.33
N LYS A 89 3.29 -15.56 22.02
CA LYS A 89 3.93 -15.52 20.69
C LYS A 89 3.12 -16.23 19.60
N GLU A 90 2.11 -17.03 19.97
CA GLU A 90 1.21 -17.70 19.02
C GLU A 90 0.04 -16.82 18.57
N GLU A 91 -0.27 -15.75 19.31
CA GLU A 91 -1.45 -14.90 19.06
C GLU A 91 -1.04 -13.45 18.71
N PRO A 92 -1.25 -12.98 17.47
CA PRO A 92 -0.76 -11.68 16.99
C PRO A 92 -1.17 -10.50 17.86
N GLY A 93 -2.44 -10.49 18.30
CA GLY A 93 -2.96 -9.45 19.17
C GLY A 93 -2.33 -9.46 20.56
N ALA A 94 -2.18 -10.64 21.17
CA ALA A 94 -1.54 -10.77 22.47
C ALA A 94 -0.07 -10.34 22.40
N PHE A 95 0.63 -10.77 21.34
CA PHE A 95 2.02 -10.45 21.10
C PHE A 95 2.24 -8.94 20.95
N LEU A 96 1.48 -8.28 20.05
CA LEU A 96 1.58 -6.82 19.87
C LEU A 96 1.25 -6.07 21.17
N SER A 97 0.21 -6.51 21.88
CA SER A 97 -0.20 -5.91 23.16
C SER A 97 0.91 -6.01 24.23
N ALA A 98 1.59 -7.16 24.31
CA ALA A 98 2.70 -7.37 25.23
C ALA A 98 3.90 -6.47 24.91
N ILE A 99 4.27 -6.37 23.62
CA ILE A 99 5.33 -5.45 23.16
C ILE A 99 4.96 -4.00 23.52
N ASN A 100 3.75 -3.56 23.19
CA ASN A 100 3.29 -2.20 23.47
C ASN A 100 3.28 -1.90 24.97
N THR A 101 2.78 -2.82 25.80
CA THR A 101 2.72 -2.65 27.25
C THR A 101 4.12 -2.54 27.86
N TYR A 102 5.04 -3.42 27.45
CA TYR A 102 6.41 -3.41 27.94
C TYR A 102 7.14 -2.11 27.57
N THR A 103 7.02 -1.69 26.32
CA THR A 103 7.67 -0.46 25.82
C THR A 103 7.08 0.81 26.41
N THR A 104 5.76 0.84 26.61
CA THR A 104 5.05 1.93 27.31
C THR A 104 5.59 2.12 28.74
N ARG A 105 5.84 1.02 29.47
CA ARG A 105 6.39 1.06 30.84
C ARG A 105 7.84 1.52 30.89
N LYS A 106 8.62 1.24 29.85
CA LYS A 106 9.98 1.76 29.71
C LYS A 106 9.99 3.27 29.46
N GLY A 107 9.02 3.78 28.71
CA GLY A 107 8.72 5.21 28.55
C GLY A 107 9.58 5.94 27.51
N ASP A 108 10.74 5.40 27.14
CA ASP A 108 11.70 5.97 26.20
C ASP A 108 11.62 5.40 24.77
N ILE A 109 10.82 4.35 24.55
CA ILE A 109 10.71 3.67 23.26
C ILE A 109 9.40 4.06 22.58
N LYS A 110 9.52 4.63 21.37
CA LYS A 110 8.40 4.89 20.47
C LYS A 110 8.47 3.91 19.28
N ILE A 111 7.33 3.34 18.94
CA ILE A 111 7.16 2.36 17.87
C ILE A 111 6.40 3.01 16.73
N TYR A 112 6.94 2.86 15.52
CA TYR A 112 6.24 3.13 14.27
C TYR A 112 5.74 1.79 13.73
N LEU A 113 4.43 1.60 13.65
CA LEU A 113 3.82 0.44 13.01
C LEU A 113 3.52 0.76 11.54
N LEU A 114 4.05 -0.05 10.63
CA LEU A 114 3.79 0.04 9.19
C LEU A 114 3.00 -1.19 8.77
N ILE A 115 1.89 -1.00 8.06
CA ILE A 115 1.09 -2.10 7.51
C ILE A 115 0.95 -1.84 6.01
N ASP A 116 1.63 -2.64 5.20
CA ASP A 116 1.44 -2.60 3.75
C ASP A 116 0.37 -3.59 3.31
N GLU A 117 -0.34 -3.24 2.25
CA GLU A 117 -1.44 -3.99 1.64
C GLU A 117 -2.41 -4.61 2.66
N TYR A 118 -2.97 -3.79 3.55
CA TYR A 118 -3.83 -4.26 4.65
C TYR A 118 -5.03 -5.11 4.18
N ASP A 119 -5.46 -4.90 2.94
CA ASP A 119 -6.61 -5.52 2.31
C ASP A 119 -6.23 -6.67 1.38
N ASN A 120 -4.95 -6.96 1.13
CA ASN A 120 -4.56 -8.06 0.25
C ASN A 120 -5.17 -9.39 0.72
N PHE A 121 -5.17 -9.59 2.04
CA PHE A 121 -5.77 -10.74 2.66
C PHE A 121 -7.30 -10.80 2.51
N THR A 122 -7.99 -9.66 2.67
CA THR A 122 -9.45 -9.60 2.52
C THR A 122 -9.89 -9.73 1.09
N ASN A 123 -9.16 -9.11 0.17
CA ASN A 123 -9.26 -9.26 -1.27
C ASN A 123 -9.16 -10.74 -1.68
N THR A 124 -8.18 -11.46 -1.12
CA THR A 124 -8.01 -12.89 -1.37
C THR A 124 -9.18 -13.72 -0.81
N ILE A 125 -9.68 -13.40 0.39
CA ILE A 125 -10.86 -14.06 0.96
C ILE A 125 -12.07 -13.86 0.04
N LEU A 126 -12.31 -12.60 -0.33
CA LEU A 126 -13.46 -12.19 -1.14
C LEU A 126 -13.42 -12.86 -2.52
N SER A 127 -12.27 -12.82 -3.20
CA SER A 127 -12.12 -13.36 -4.56
C SER A 127 -12.24 -14.88 -4.64
N THR A 128 -11.87 -15.59 -3.57
CA THR A 128 -11.65 -17.04 -3.59
C THR A 128 -12.73 -17.81 -2.85
N TYR A 129 -13.14 -17.32 -1.68
CA TYR A 129 -14.08 -18.02 -0.79
C TYR A 129 -15.44 -17.33 -0.69
N GLY A 130 -15.57 -16.17 -1.33
CA GLY A 130 -16.81 -15.42 -1.40
C GLY A 130 -17.21 -14.75 -0.09
N MET A 131 -18.42 -14.21 -0.11
CA MET A 131 -18.91 -13.25 0.87
C MET A 131 -19.06 -13.80 2.30
N ASP A 132 -19.47 -15.05 2.46
CA ASP A 132 -19.73 -15.60 3.78
C ASP A 132 -18.46 -15.72 4.63
N LEU A 133 -17.34 -16.10 4.00
CA LEU A 133 -16.05 -16.20 4.69
C LEU A 133 -15.45 -14.82 4.96
N TYR A 134 -15.59 -13.87 4.02
CA TYR A 134 -15.21 -12.47 4.22
C TYR A 134 -15.93 -11.89 5.45
N ARG A 135 -17.25 -12.04 5.52
CA ARG A 135 -18.06 -11.56 6.65
C ARG A 135 -17.65 -12.20 7.98
N LYS A 136 -17.30 -13.48 8.00
CA LYS A 136 -16.79 -14.16 9.23
C LYS A 136 -15.43 -13.64 9.69
N ALA A 137 -14.53 -13.30 8.75
CA ALA A 137 -13.20 -12.80 9.09
C ALA A 137 -13.21 -11.33 9.55
N ILE A 138 -14.17 -10.54 9.05
CA ILE A 138 -14.17 -9.07 9.18
C ILE A 138 -15.30 -8.53 10.08
N HIS A 139 -16.49 -9.16 10.12
CA HIS A 139 -17.59 -8.72 10.98
C HIS A 139 -17.59 -9.43 12.35
N GLY A 140 -18.29 -8.81 13.31
CA GLY A 140 -18.44 -9.37 14.67
C GLY A 140 -17.10 -9.61 15.36
N GLU A 141 -16.84 -10.88 15.72
CA GLU A 141 -15.62 -11.36 16.40
C GLU A 141 -14.53 -11.87 15.44
N GLY A 142 -14.60 -11.52 14.15
CA GLY A 142 -13.60 -11.93 13.15
C GLY A 142 -12.16 -11.58 13.54
N TYR A 143 -11.22 -12.48 13.25
CA TYR A 143 -9.83 -12.38 13.71
C TYR A 143 -9.10 -11.13 13.20
N ILE A 144 -9.38 -10.69 11.98
CA ILE A 144 -8.79 -9.45 11.42
C ILE A 144 -9.26 -8.25 12.25
N ARG A 145 -10.58 -8.13 12.46
CA ARG A 145 -11.15 -7.05 13.27
C ARG A 145 -10.62 -7.04 14.70
N ARG A 146 -10.47 -8.22 15.32
CA ARG A 146 -9.85 -8.34 16.66
C ARG A 146 -8.43 -7.80 16.67
N PHE A 147 -7.62 -8.12 15.65
CA PHE A 147 -6.26 -7.63 15.55
C PHE A 147 -6.18 -6.10 15.40
N PHE A 148 -6.99 -5.51 14.53
CA PHE A 148 -7.03 -4.04 14.39
C PHE A 148 -7.56 -3.33 15.63
N ASN A 149 -8.48 -3.94 16.39
CA ASN A 149 -8.88 -3.41 17.70
C ASN A 149 -7.71 -3.37 18.69
N VAL A 150 -6.81 -4.36 18.65
CA VAL A 150 -5.57 -4.34 19.45
C VAL A 150 -4.65 -3.22 18.98
N ILE A 151 -4.46 -3.03 17.68
CA ILE A 151 -3.67 -1.92 17.15
C ILE A 151 -4.24 -0.58 17.64
N LYS A 152 -5.57 -0.45 17.68
CA LYS A 152 -6.21 0.77 18.21
C LYS A 152 -5.89 0.95 19.68
N ALA A 153 -6.07 -0.08 20.49
CA ALA A 153 -5.75 0.00 21.92
C ALA A 153 -4.27 0.34 22.14
N ALA A 154 -3.37 -0.19 21.29
CA ALA A 154 -1.94 0.08 21.35
C ALA A 154 -1.55 1.50 20.94
N THR A 155 -2.42 2.20 20.20
CA THR A 155 -2.22 3.57 19.74
C THR A 155 -2.93 4.58 20.63
N THR A 156 -4.09 4.23 21.20
CA THR A 156 -4.86 5.11 22.09
C THR A 156 -4.37 5.05 23.53
N GLY A 157 -3.92 6.18 24.09
CA GLY A 157 -3.56 6.28 25.51
C GLY A 157 -2.36 7.18 25.76
N MET A 158 -2.37 7.93 26.87
CA MET A 158 -1.22 8.73 27.27
C MET A 158 -0.05 7.79 27.63
N GLY A 159 1.02 7.87 26.85
CA GLY A 159 2.22 7.04 27.05
C GLY A 159 2.30 5.80 26.16
N SER A 160 1.27 5.49 25.36
CA SER A 160 1.29 4.37 24.40
C SER A 160 2.55 4.39 23.53
N ALA A 161 3.17 3.22 23.37
CA ALA A 161 4.43 3.10 22.65
C ALA A 161 4.24 3.12 21.14
N VAL A 162 3.15 2.56 20.61
CA VAL A 162 2.80 2.72 19.18
C VAL A 162 2.38 4.17 18.94
N ASN A 163 3.37 4.97 18.57
CA ASN A 163 3.25 6.42 18.47
C ASN A 163 2.88 6.88 17.07
N ARG A 164 3.24 6.08 16.06
CA ARG A 164 2.82 6.30 14.67
C ARG A 164 2.35 5.01 14.01
N LEU A 165 1.40 5.17 13.11
CA LEU A 165 0.83 4.12 12.26
C LEU A 165 0.74 4.64 10.83
N PHE A 166 1.27 3.89 9.88
CA PHE A 166 1.12 4.18 8.45
C PHE A 166 0.66 2.91 7.75
N ILE A 167 -0.48 3.01 7.08
CA ILE A 167 -1.16 1.87 6.48
C ILE A 167 -1.39 2.14 5.00
N THR A 168 -1.05 1.16 4.16
CA THR A 168 -1.27 1.17 2.70
C THR A 168 -2.14 0.01 2.24
N GLY A 169 -2.97 0.19 1.20
CA GLY A 169 -3.80 -0.89 0.63
C GLY A 169 -4.77 -0.39 -0.44
N VAL A 170 -5.62 -1.23 -1.04
CA VAL A 170 -6.46 -0.86 -2.20
C VAL A 170 -7.92 -0.53 -1.83
N SER A 171 -8.48 -1.27 -0.88
CA SER A 171 -9.91 -1.38 -0.67
C SER A 171 -10.40 -0.61 0.56
N PRO A 172 -11.04 0.56 0.40
CA PRO A 172 -11.61 1.28 1.54
C PRO A 172 -12.75 0.52 2.22
N VAL A 173 -13.38 -0.45 1.55
CA VAL A 173 -14.44 -1.30 2.15
C VAL A 173 -13.91 -2.08 3.35
N THR A 174 -12.73 -2.70 3.19
CA THR A 174 -12.06 -3.40 4.29
C THR A 174 -11.70 -2.43 5.41
N MET A 175 -11.33 -1.19 5.08
CA MET A 175 -11.15 -0.17 6.10
C MET A 175 -12.44 0.14 6.82
N ASP A 176 -13.55 0.49 6.18
CA ASP A 176 -14.81 0.82 6.89
C ASP A 176 -15.29 -0.32 7.81
N ASP A 177 -15.18 -1.57 7.35
CA ASP A 177 -15.63 -2.72 8.13
C ASP A 177 -14.76 -2.99 9.37
N VAL A 178 -13.44 -2.80 9.23
CA VAL A 178 -12.46 -2.94 10.31
C VAL A 178 -12.42 -1.67 11.20
N THR A 179 -12.66 -0.50 10.61
CA THR A 179 -12.53 0.83 11.21
C THR A 179 -13.80 1.40 11.81
N SER A 180 -14.96 0.74 11.68
CA SER A 180 -16.08 0.98 12.62
C SER A 180 -15.61 0.91 14.09
N GLY A 181 -14.51 0.18 14.34
CA GLY A 181 -13.72 0.24 15.57
C GLY A 181 -12.51 1.20 15.57
N PHE A 182 -11.96 1.64 14.43
CA PHE A 182 -10.66 2.32 14.22
C PHE A 182 -10.78 3.76 13.63
N ASN A 183 -11.68 4.61 14.15
CA ASN A 183 -11.86 6.03 13.74
C ASN A 183 -10.68 6.98 14.13
N ILE A 184 -9.44 6.51 14.19
CA ILE A 184 -8.30 7.31 14.68
C ILE A 184 -7.36 7.80 13.58
N GLY A 185 -7.43 7.25 12.37
CA GLY A 185 -6.51 7.62 11.30
C GLY A 185 -7.08 8.56 10.25
N THR A 186 -6.17 9.33 9.67
CA THR A 186 -6.44 10.33 8.64
C THR A 186 -6.15 9.70 7.28
N ASN A 187 -7.13 9.73 6.37
CA ASN A 187 -6.93 9.32 4.99
C ASN A 187 -6.24 10.46 4.24
N ILE A 188 -5.01 10.24 3.79
CA ILE A 188 -4.20 11.24 3.06
C ILE A 188 -4.22 11.03 1.54
N THR A 189 -4.94 10.01 1.05
CA THR A 189 -4.95 9.62 -0.36
C THR A 189 -5.30 10.80 -1.26
N ASN A 190 -6.39 11.51 -0.94
CA ASN A 190 -6.87 12.61 -1.78
C ASN A 190 -6.31 13.97 -1.38
N ASP A 191 -5.36 14.02 -0.43
CA ASP A 191 -4.75 15.28 -0.02
C ASP A 191 -3.74 15.73 -1.09
N PRO A 192 -3.93 16.93 -1.69
CA PRO A 192 -3.04 17.45 -2.72
C PRO A 192 -1.56 17.52 -2.33
N TRP A 193 -1.23 17.57 -1.03
CA TRP A 193 0.16 17.53 -0.54
C TRP A 193 0.89 16.23 -0.87
N PHE A 194 0.14 15.14 -1.11
CA PHE A 194 0.62 13.79 -1.37
C PHE A 194 0.29 13.28 -2.79
N ASN A 195 -0.21 14.14 -3.69
CA ASN A 195 -0.60 13.73 -5.04
C ASN A 195 0.54 13.07 -5.84
N ASP A 196 1.78 13.50 -5.61
CA ASP A 196 2.99 12.98 -6.27
C ASP A 196 3.78 12.01 -5.36
N LEU A 197 3.13 11.46 -4.32
CA LEU A 197 3.73 10.45 -3.44
C LEU A 197 3.86 9.10 -4.15
N VAL A 198 2.90 8.75 -5.00
CA VAL A 198 2.79 7.45 -5.69
C VAL A 198 2.76 7.65 -7.20
N GLY A 199 3.59 6.89 -7.92
CA GLY A 199 3.78 7.02 -9.36
C GLY A 199 4.92 7.95 -9.74
N PHE A 200 5.02 8.26 -11.03
CA PHE A 200 5.98 9.24 -11.56
C PHE A 200 5.24 10.44 -12.11
N SER A 201 5.67 11.64 -11.75
CA SER A 201 5.26 12.84 -12.47
C SER A 201 5.81 12.83 -13.89
N GLU A 202 5.20 13.62 -14.81
CA GLU A 202 5.75 13.77 -16.17
C GLU A 202 7.21 14.27 -16.14
N LYS A 203 7.55 15.12 -15.17
CA LYS A 203 8.92 15.59 -14.94
C LYS A 203 9.87 14.44 -14.64
N GLU A 204 9.53 13.59 -13.67
CA GLU A 204 10.37 12.44 -13.28
C GLU A 204 10.49 11.42 -14.41
N LEU A 205 9.40 11.19 -15.16
CA LEU A 205 9.44 10.37 -16.37
C LEU A 205 10.42 10.94 -17.40
N ARG A 206 10.35 12.24 -17.68
CA ARG A 206 11.26 12.90 -18.65
C ARG A 206 12.72 12.85 -18.19
N GLU A 207 12.99 13.02 -16.90
CA GLU A 207 14.33 12.87 -16.33
C GLU A 207 14.87 11.44 -16.52
N MET A 208 14.04 10.43 -16.28
CA MET A 208 14.39 9.02 -16.54
C MET A 208 14.67 8.77 -18.03
N LEU A 209 13.80 9.26 -18.91
CA LEU A 209 13.96 9.11 -20.36
C LEU A 209 15.21 9.82 -20.87
N ALA A 210 15.50 11.03 -20.37
CA ALA A 210 16.72 11.77 -20.70
C ALA A 210 17.97 10.98 -20.32
N TYR A 211 18.02 10.42 -19.11
CA TYR A 211 19.11 9.56 -18.67
C TYR A 211 19.36 8.40 -19.64
N TYR A 212 18.31 7.63 -19.97
CA TYR A 212 18.47 6.47 -20.88
C TYR A 212 18.73 6.87 -22.34
N LYS A 213 18.32 8.07 -22.76
CA LYS A 213 18.69 8.63 -24.06
C LYS A 213 20.17 8.96 -24.13
N GLU A 214 20.74 9.58 -23.09
CA GLU A 214 22.17 9.87 -22.99
C GLU A 214 23.02 8.60 -22.96
N GLN A 215 22.51 7.51 -22.38
CA GLN A 215 23.18 6.20 -22.42
C GLN A 215 23.10 5.51 -23.80
N GLY A 216 22.37 6.08 -24.77
CA GLY A 216 22.25 5.55 -26.13
C GLY A 216 21.36 4.30 -26.25
N VAL A 217 20.58 3.97 -25.22
CA VAL A 217 19.72 2.76 -25.19
C VAL A 217 18.24 3.05 -25.43
N LEU A 218 17.83 4.32 -25.42
CA LEU A 218 16.45 4.71 -25.73
C LEU A 218 16.29 4.94 -27.26
N PRO A 219 15.57 4.07 -27.99
CA PRO A 219 15.46 4.14 -29.44
C PRO A 219 14.63 5.35 -29.91
N MET A 220 13.59 5.72 -29.15
CA MET A 220 12.65 6.78 -29.48
C MET A 220 13.13 8.14 -28.96
N SER A 221 12.53 9.24 -29.43
CA SER A 221 12.70 10.54 -28.79
C SER A 221 12.01 10.55 -27.42
N ILE A 222 12.40 11.47 -26.54
CA ILE A 222 11.75 11.63 -25.23
C ILE A 222 10.27 11.98 -25.44
N ASP A 223 9.98 12.92 -26.33
CA ASP A 223 8.60 13.39 -26.59
C ASP A 223 7.73 12.28 -27.18
N ASP A 224 8.24 11.49 -28.14
CA ASP A 224 7.49 10.37 -28.71
C ASP A 224 7.21 9.29 -27.66
N THR A 225 8.16 9.08 -26.74
CA THR A 225 8.01 8.08 -25.67
C THR A 225 6.95 8.54 -24.67
N VAL A 226 6.98 9.80 -24.24
CA VAL A 226 5.95 10.38 -23.36
C VAL A 226 4.58 10.34 -24.04
N ALA A 227 4.49 10.74 -25.31
CA ALA A 227 3.24 10.72 -26.08
C ALA A 227 2.67 9.29 -26.24
N MET A 228 3.53 8.27 -26.31
CA MET A 228 3.14 6.87 -26.35
C MET A 228 2.67 6.34 -24.99
N MET A 229 3.30 6.78 -23.89
CA MET A 229 2.96 6.35 -22.53
C MET A 229 1.70 7.04 -21.99
N LYS A 230 1.51 8.33 -22.30
CA LYS A 230 0.47 9.19 -21.70
C LYS A 230 -0.95 8.60 -21.79
N PRO A 231 -1.44 8.09 -22.94
CA PRO A 231 -2.80 7.55 -23.03
C PRO A 231 -3.04 6.30 -22.16
N ASN A 232 -1.99 5.57 -21.82
CA ASN A 232 -2.10 4.26 -21.19
C ASN A 232 -1.65 4.25 -19.72
N TYR A 233 -0.71 5.13 -19.36
CA TYR A 233 0.00 5.04 -18.08
C TYR A 233 -0.26 6.26 -17.17
N ASP A 234 -0.71 7.40 -17.69
CA ASP A 234 -0.92 8.68 -16.98
C ASP A 234 -2.33 8.81 -16.35
N ASN A 235 -2.73 7.81 -15.57
CA ASN A 235 -4.12 7.67 -15.10
C ASN A 235 -4.27 7.77 -13.57
N TYR A 236 -3.20 8.09 -12.83
CA TYR A 236 -3.28 8.27 -11.38
C TYR A 236 -3.46 9.74 -11.03
N CYS A 237 -4.67 10.10 -10.61
CA CYS A 237 -4.94 11.40 -9.99
C CYS A 237 -5.67 11.15 -8.68
N PHE A 238 -5.12 11.67 -7.59
CA PHE A 238 -5.67 11.44 -6.26
C PHE A 238 -6.34 12.70 -5.69
N GLY A 239 -5.77 13.89 -5.95
CA GLY A 239 -6.39 15.16 -5.55
C GLY A 239 -7.41 15.67 -6.57
N GLU A 240 -8.65 15.95 -6.14
CA GLU A 240 -9.70 16.53 -7.01
C GLU A 240 -9.27 17.87 -7.63
N ASN A 241 -8.49 18.67 -6.89
CA ASN A 241 -7.95 19.96 -7.34
C ASN A 241 -6.65 19.82 -8.18
N LYS A 242 -6.27 18.59 -8.56
CA LYS A 242 -5.01 18.23 -9.22
C LYS A 242 -5.21 17.37 -10.46
N LEU A 243 -6.40 17.40 -11.07
CA LEU A 243 -6.73 16.67 -12.32
C LEU A 243 -5.81 17.00 -13.51
N THR A 244 -5.02 18.08 -13.45
CA THR A 244 -4.00 18.41 -14.46
C THR A 244 -2.63 17.82 -14.15
N ASP A 245 -2.42 17.34 -12.93
CA ASP A 245 -1.16 16.81 -12.40
C ASP A 245 -1.32 15.29 -12.18
N CYS A 246 -1.68 14.57 -13.24
CA CYS A 246 -1.74 13.11 -13.24
C CYS A 246 -0.34 12.50 -13.10
N MET A 247 -0.29 11.35 -12.44
CA MET A 247 0.89 10.54 -12.24
C MET A 247 0.86 9.33 -13.17
N PHE A 248 2.02 9.02 -13.72
CA PHE A 248 2.25 7.79 -14.45
C PHE A 248 2.36 6.62 -13.48
N ASN A 249 1.66 5.52 -13.78
CA ASN A 249 1.85 4.26 -13.06
C ASN A 249 3.32 3.81 -13.19
N SER A 250 4.00 3.69 -12.05
CA SER A 250 5.43 3.36 -12.00
C SER A 250 5.74 1.96 -12.54
N ASP A 251 4.94 0.95 -12.23
CA ASP A 251 5.12 -0.42 -12.72
C ASP A 251 5.01 -0.49 -14.25
N MET A 252 3.98 0.13 -14.82
CA MET A 252 3.75 0.19 -16.26
C MET A 252 4.85 0.95 -17.00
N VAL A 253 5.32 2.07 -16.43
CA VAL A 253 6.47 2.80 -16.97
C VAL A 253 7.72 1.93 -16.94
N LEU A 254 8.05 1.31 -15.79
CA LEU A 254 9.24 0.48 -15.65
C LEU A 254 9.20 -0.77 -16.56
N TYR A 255 8.02 -1.38 -16.73
CA TYR A 255 7.81 -2.47 -17.67
C TYR A 255 8.10 -2.05 -19.11
N CYS A 256 7.52 -0.93 -19.53
CA CYS A 256 7.71 -0.39 -20.87
C CYS A 256 9.17 0.00 -21.10
N MET A 257 9.81 0.64 -20.12
CA MET A 257 11.23 0.98 -20.18
C MET A 257 12.13 -0.25 -20.30
N LYS A 258 11.86 -1.32 -19.53
CA LYS A 258 12.57 -2.59 -19.65
C LYS A 258 12.46 -3.16 -21.06
N SER A 259 11.27 -3.13 -21.66
CA SER A 259 11.04 -3.61 -23.02
C SER A 259 11.76 -2.76 -24.08
N LEU A 260 11.67 -1.43 -23.97
CA LEU A 260 12.35 -0.50 -24.87
C LEU A 260 13.88 -0.66 -24.84
N ILE A 261 14.45 -0.82 -23.65
CA ILE A 261 15.91 -0.97 -23.48
C ILE A 261 16.40 -2.34 -23.98
N LEU A 262 15.65 -3.42 -23.71
CA LEU A 262 16.07 -4.78 -24.08
C LEU A 262 15.78 -5.15 -25.54
N HIS A 263 14.67 -4.67 -26.08
CA HIS A 263 14.13 -5.12 -27.37
C HIS A 263 14.01 -4.01 -28.41
N GLY A 264 14.25 -2.74 -28.03
CA GLY A 264 14.08 -1.60 -28.93
C GLY A 264 12.63 -1.33 -29.32
N ALA A 265 11.66 -2.00 -28.68
CA ALA A 265 10.25 -1.94 -29.01
C ALA A 265 9.39 -1.91 -27.75
N LYS A 266 8.19 -1.35 -27.86
CA LYS A 266 7.21 -1.36 -26.77
C LYS A 266 6.68 -2.79 -26.50
N PRO A 267 6.21 -3.08 -25.28
CA PRO A 267 5.52 -4.33 -25.00
C PRO A 267 4.31 -4.53 -25.93
N LYS A 268 4.08 -5.78 -26.38
CA LYS A 268 2.93 -6.13 -27.24
C LYS A 268 1.61 -6.20 -26.48
N GLU A 269 1.67 -6.57 -25.19
CA GLU A 269 0.53 -6.68 -24.29
C GLU A 269 0.78 -5.75 -23.09
N ILE A 270 -0.22 -4.93 -22.78
CA ILE A 270 -0.33 -4.22 -21.50
C ILE A 270 -0.89 -5.26 -20.53
N VAL A 271 -0.34 -5.38 -19.32
CA VAL A 271 -0.78 -6.37 -18.34
C VAL A 271 -2.29 -6.19 -18.05
N ASP A 272 -3.12 -7.00 -18.69
CA ASP A 272 -4.59 -6.95 -18.62
C ASP A 272 -5.13 -7.42 -17.25
N GLU A 273 -4.33 -8.13 -16.46
CA GLU A 273 -4.74 -8.79 -15.22
C GLU A 273 -5.17 -7.79 -14.13
N ALA A 274 -4.43 -6.68 -13.94
CA ALA A 274 -4.79 -5.65 -12.95
C ALA A 274 -6.12 -4.96 -13.31
N ARG A 275 -6.37 -4.78 -14.62
CA ARG A 275 -7.62 -4.21 -15.14
C ARG A 275 -8.79 -5.17 -14.93
N GLU A 276 -8.64 -6.45 -15.25
CA GLU A 276 -9.68 -7.45 -15.02
C GLU A 276 -10.05 -7.58 -13.55
N GLN A 277 -9.06 -7.53 -12.65
CA GLN A 277 -9.30 -7.54 -11.22
C GLN A 277 -10.08 -6.30 -10.77
N LEU A 278 -9.67 -5.09 -11.15
CA LEU A 278 -10.40 -3.86 -10.80
C LEU A 278 -11.84 -3.85 -11.35
N ILE A 279 -12.06 -4.39 -12.55
CA ILE A 279 -13.41 -4.58 -13.12
C ILE A 279 -14.22 -5.56 -12.28
N ARG A 280 -13.62 -6.68 -11.85
CA ARG A 280 -14.27 -7.66 -10.98
C ARG A 280 -14.63 -7.06 -9.61
N TYR A 281 -13.72 -6.27 -9.02
CA TYR A 281 -13.95 -5.55 -7.77
C TYR A 281 -15.06 -4.51 -7.89
N SER A 282 -15.08 -3.69 -8.95
CA SER A 282 -16.11 -2.66 -9.12
C SER A 282 -17.53 -3.22 -9.26
N LYS A 283 -17.65 -4.49 -9.66
CA LYS A 283 -18.89 -5.24 -9.81
C LYS A 283 -19.26 -6.07 -8.57
N ASP A 284 -18.43 -6.04 -7.54
CA ASP A 284 -18.65 -6.83 -6.32
C ASP A 284 -19.86 -6.31 -5.52
N GLU A 285 -20.67 -7.23 -5.00
CA GLU A 285 -21.88 -6.91 -4.26
C GLU A 285 -21.60 -6.12 -2.97
N CYS A 286 -20.44 -6.30 -2.33
CA CYS A 286 -20.06 -5.47 -1.17
C CYS A 286 -19.75 -4.03 -1.56
N VAL A 287 -19.05 -3.84 -2.67
CA VAL A 287 -18.78 -2.49 -3.19
C VAL A 287 -20.11 -1.82 -3.58
N ALA A 288 -21.05 -2.57 -4.16
CA ALA A 288 -22.38 -2.09 -4.48
C ALA A 288 -23.24 -1.80 -3.23
N GLU A 289 -23.21 -2.67 -2.21
CA GLU A 289 -23.96 -2.52 -0.95
C GLU A 289 -23.42 -1.37 -0.10
N ALA A 290 -22.09 -1.20 -0.04
CA ALA A 290 -21.43 -0.09 0.64
C ALA A 290 -21.71 1.26 -0.05
N ARG A 291 -21.79 1.28 -1.39
CA ARG A 291 -22.25 2.44 -2.18
C ARG A 291 -23.71 2.78 -1.85
N GLN A 292 -24.62 1.80 -1.86
CA GLN A 292 -26.04 2.02 -1.55
C GLN A 292 -26.30 2.51 -0.12
N LYS A 293 -25.46 2.11 0.84
CA LYS A 293 -25.57 2.54 2.25
C LYS A 293 -24.97 3.92 2.54
N GLY A 294 -24.47 4.63 1.52
CA GLY A 294 -23.82 5.94 1.66
C GLY A 294 -22.53 5.89 2.47
N LYS A 295 -21.97 4.69 2.71
CA LYS A 295 -20.74 4.49 3.49
C LYS A 295 -19.51 4.61 2.61
N LEU A 296 -19.62 4.19 1.35
CA LEU A 296 -18.55 4.31 0.38
C LEU A 296 -18.63 5.66 -0.35
N LYS A 297 -17.93 6.68 0.16
CA LYS A 297 -17.54 7.85 -0.65
C LYS A 297 -16.28 7.48 -1.43
N LEU A 298 -16.47 6.81 -2.56
CA LEU A 298 -15.36 6.35 -3.38
C LEU A 298 -15.02 7.40 -4.44
N THR A 299 -13.80 7.93 -4.35
CA THR A 299 -13.16 8.81 -5.33
C THR A 299 -13.00 8.13 -6.66
N THR A 300 -13.09 8.96 -7.67
CA THR A 300 -13.71 8.62 -8.90
C THR A 300 -12.70 8.24 -9.98
N VAL A 301 -12.49 6.94 -10.20
CA VAL A 301 -11.70 6.36 -11.30
C VAL A 301 -12.31 6.74 -12.64
N VAL A 302 -11.52 7.36 -13.51
CA VAL A 302 -11.91 7.80 -14.85
C VAL A 302 -10.74 7.68 -15.81
N TRP A 303 -10.80 6.76 -16.77
CA TRP A 303 -9.92 6.60 -17.93
C TRP A 303 -10.50 7.20 -19.24
N ARG A 304 -9.66 7.74 -20.15
CA ARG A 304 -10.03 7.91 -21.58
C ARG A 304 -8.92 7.65 -22.66
N SER A 305 -8.45 6.41 -22.93
CA SER A 305 -8.67 5.66 -24.22
C SER A 305 -8.82 4.13 -24.02
N TRP A 306 -8.93 3.74 -22.74
CA TRP A 306 -9.31 2.48 -22.09
C TRP A 306 -10.38 2.76 -21.00
N GLU A 307 -11.57 3.23 -21.40
CA GLU A 307 -12.19 4.37 -20.72
C GLU A 307 -13.23 4.09 -19.59
N LEU A 308 -13.08 4.66 -18.39
CA LEU A 308 -14.17 5.01 -17.46
C LEU A 308 -14.25 6.54 -17.49
N VAL A 309 -15.34 7.20 -17.82
CA VAL A 309 -15.29 8.62 -18.26
C VAL A 309 -15.63 9.62 -17.14
N LEU A 310 -16.15 9.09 -16.05
CA LEU A 310 -16.59 9.84 -14.90
C LEU A 310 -16.62 8.87 -13.73
N MET A 311 -16.30 9.35 -12.55
CA MET A 311 -16.89 8.77 -11.38
C MET A 311 -17.36 10.04 -10.65
N GLU A 312 -18.58 9.98 -10.17
CA GLU A 312 -19.29 11.12 -9.58
C GLU A 312 -19.55 10.76 -8.12
N GLU A 313 -19.52 11.75 -7.23
CA GLU A 313 -20.18 11.60 -5.92
C GLU A 313 -21.67 11.41 -6.20
N VAL A 314 -22.16 10.17 -6.11
CA VAL A 314 -23.61 9.96 -5.99
C VAL A 314 -23.90 9.92 -4.50
N SER A 315 -24.52 11.00 -4.03
CA SER A 315 -25.02 11.20 -2.67
C SER A 315 -25.84 10.04 -2.14
#